data_AF-A0A6J6G4Y6-F1
#
_entry.id   AF-A0A6J6G4Y6-F1
#
_cell.length_a   1.000
_cell.length_b   1.000
_cell.length_c   1.000
_cell.angle_alpha   90.00
_cell.angle_beta   90.00
_cell.angle_gamma   90.00
#
_symmetry.space_group_name_H-M   'P 1'
#
loop_
_entity.id
_entity.type
_entity.pdbx_description
1 polymer ?
#
loop_
_entity_poly.entity_id
_entity_poly.type
_entity_poly.pdbx_seq_one_letter_code
_entity_poly.pdbx_strand_id
1 'polypeptide(L)'
;MTIDERTLLEGRHPGSRVDTGGHDVPVEVLRRLARCARLTPVVLDEHGVAVRVGRPVWDLATVRDSLARPVQLDHGRSRRHASKAQRRALRAMYRHCAIPGCRVPVDRTQAHHVDHWEHGGRTDLARLIPLCPHHHDRLHAEGWDLELGPDRSLTIRRNGHVIMTTGPPAGQWA
;
A
#
# COMPACT_ATOMS: atom_id res chain seq x y z
N MET A 1 2.79 -9.89 2.29
CA MET A 1 4.00 -9.96 3.14
C MET A 1 5.01 -8.94 2.65
N THR A 2 5.71 -8.29 3.56
CA THR A 2 6.87 -7.43 3.31
C THR A 2 7.98 -7.82 4.28
N ILE A 3 9.21 -7.68 3.83
CA ILE A 3 10.42 -7.95 4.60
C ILE A 3 11.47 -6.97 4.07
N ASP A 4 12.17 -6.28 4.98
CA ASP A 4 13.25 -5.38 4.56
C ASP A 4 14.43 -6.16 3.94
N GLU A 5 15.18 -5.50 3.07
CA GLU A 5 16.28 -6.10 2.30
C GLU A 5 17.34 -6.73 3.22
N ARG A 6 17.70 -6.05 4.31
CA ARG A 6 18.75 -6.52 5.21
C ARG A 6 18.32 -7.79 5.94
N THR A 7 17.11 -7.82 6.48
CA THR A 7 16.55 -9.04 7.08
C THR A 7 16.44 -10.18 6.08
N LEU A 8 16.07 -9.86 4.84
CA LEU A 8 15.98 -10.84 3.76
C LEU A 8 17.34 -11.41 3.33
N LEU A 9 18.43 -10.63 3.40
CA LEU A 9 19.77 -11.03 2.96
C LEU A 9 20.64 -11.59 4.09
N GLU A 10 20.56 -11.02 5.29
CA GLU A 10 21.44 -11.32 6.42
C GLU A 10 20.76 -12.09 7.56
N GLY A 11 19.44 -11.96 7.71
CA GLY A 11 18.67 -12.61 8.77
C GLY A 11 18.18 -11.59 9.80
N ARG A 12 17.53 -12.06 10.87
CA ARG A 12 16.91 -11.16 11.87
C ARG A 12 17.98 -10.36 12.63
N HIS A 13 17.72 -9.06 12.81
CA HIS A 13 18.55 -8.11 13.55
C HIS A 13 17.66 -7.11 14.32
N PRO A 14 18.20 -6.26 15.22
CA PRO A 14 17.39 -5.36 16.06
C PRO A 14 16.50 -4.36 15.31
N GLY A 15 16.77 -4.12 14.02
CA GLY A 15 16.01 -3.21 13.15
C GLY A 15 15.14 -3.92 12.12
N SER A 16 14.98 -5.25 12.22
CA SER A 16 14.22 -6.02 11.23
C SER A 16 12.77 -5.56 11.14
N ARG A 17 12.29 -5.32 9.92
CA ARG A 17 10.90 -5.04 9.61
C ARG A 17 10.34 -6.19 8.78
N VAL A 18 9.44 -6.96 9.39
CA VAL A 18 8.80 -8.12 8.78
C VAL A 18 7.30 -8.03 9.02
N ASP A 19 6.53 -8.05 7.95
CA ASP A 19 5.08 -8.17 7.97
C ASP A 19 4.65 -9.37 7.13
N THR A 20 4.09 -10.35 7.79
CA THR A 20 3.62 -11.62 7.24
C THR A 20 2.10 -11.66 7.09
N GLY A 21 1.40 -10.54 7.26
CA GLY A 21 -0.06 -10.48 7.24
C GLY A 21 -0.71 -11.08 8.48
N GLY A 22 -0.02 -11.06 9.62
CA GLY A 22 -0.52 -11.61 10.90
C GLY A 22 -0.18 -13.09 11.14
N HIS A 23 0.61 -13.70 10.26
CA HIS A 23 1.08 -15.08 10.43
C HIS A 23 2.45 -15.13 11.12
N ASP A 24 2.67 -16.03 12.07
CA ASP A 24 4.02 -16.23 12.61
C ASP A 24 4.86 -17.08 11.64
N VAL A 25 5.54 -16.40 10.71
CA VAL A 25 6.41 -17.06 9.71
C VAL A 25 7.87 -16.73 10.06
N PRO A 26 8.70 -17.74 10.38
CA PRO A 26 10.11 -17.52 10.66
C PRO A 26 10.82 -16.84 9.48
N VAL A 27 11.79 -15.96 9.78
CA VAL A 27 12.56 -15.23 8.76
C VAL A 27 13.27 -16.19 7.82
N GLU A 28 13.74 -17.32 8.34
CA GLU A 28 14.41 -18.38 7.58
C GLU A 28 13.47 -19.00 6.54
N VAL A 29 12.17 -19.11 6.85
CA VAL A 29 11.16 -19.56 5.89
C VAL A 29 10.93 -18.51 4.83
N LEU A 30 10.80 -17.23 5.20
CA LEU A 30 10.65 -16.12 4.24
C LEU A 30 11.84 -16.04 3.28
N ARG A 31 13.06 -16.20 3.79
CA ARG A 31 14.30 -16.24 3.00
C ARG A 31 14.31 -17.41 2.02
N ARG A 32 13.85 -18.60 2.43
CA ARG A 32 13.72 -19.77 1.55
C ARG A 32 12.68 -19.52 0.46
N LEU A 33 11.50 -18.99 0.83
CA LEU A 33 10.44 -18.66 -0.13
C LEU A 33 10.91 -17.63 -1.15
N ALA A 34 11.66 -16.61 -0.73
CA ALA A 34 12.16 -15.57 -1.61
C ALA A 34 13.08 -16.08 -2.73
N ARG A 35 13.74 -17.23 -2.55
CA ARG A 35 14.58 -17.86 -3.60
C ARG A 35 13.78 -18.43 -4.76
N CYS A 36 12.50 -18.73 -4.54
CA CYS A 36 11.62 -19.32 -5.55
C CYS A 36 10.44 -18.41 -5.90
N ALA A 37 10.32 -17.27 -5.24
CA ALA A 37 9.22 -16.33 -5.43
C ALA A 37 9.63 -15.19 -6.36
N ARG A 38 8.64 -14.68 -7.08
CA ARG A 38 8.79 -13.43 -7.81
C ARG A 38 8.59 -12.25 -6.85
N LEU A 39 9.66 -11.54 -6.57
CA LEU A 39 9.70 -10.41 -5.65
C LEU A 39 9.33 -9.11 -6.38
N THR A 40 8.62 -8.20 -5.70
CA THR A 40 8.47 -6.82 -6.17
C THR A 40 9.11 -5.91 -5.13
N PRO A 41 10.22 -5.24 -5.45
CA PRO A 41 10.85 -4.34 -4.50
C PRO A 41 10.05 -3.04 -4.41
N VAL A 42 9.84 -2.57 -3.19
CA VAL A 42 9.14 -1.33 -2.88
C VAL A 42 9.98 -0.56 -1.87
N VAL A 43 10.22 0.72 -2.12
CA VAL A 43 10.85 1.62 -1.16
C VAL A 43 9.74 2.37 -0.46
N LEU A 44 9.76 2.32 0.87
CA LEU A 44 8.88 3.07 1.74
C LEU A 44 9.69 4.19 2.42
N ASP A 45 9.07 5.36 2.60
CA ASP A 45 9.62 6.43 3.44
C ASP A 45 9.41 6.15 4.94
N GLU A 46 9.78 7.10 5.79
CA GLU A 46 9.63 7.02 7.24
C GLU A 46 8.16 6.88 7.70
N HIS A 47 7.21 7.34 6.90
CA HIS A 47 5.76 7.26 7.16
C HIS A 47 5.15 5.95 6.63
N GLY A 48 5.95 5.10 6.00
CA GLY A 48 5.49 3.86 5.38
C GLY A 48 4.78 4.10 4.05
N VAL A 49 5.01 5.24 3.40
CA VAL A 49 4.46 5.59 2.09
C VAL A 49 5.37 5.08 0.99
N ALA A 50 4.81 4.41 -0.01
CA ALA A 50 5.56 3.89 -1.13
C ALA A 50 6.02 5.01 -2.06
N VAL A 51 7.34 5.23 -2.11
CA VAL A 51 7.97 6.26 -2.96
C VAL A 51 8.54 5.67 -4.25
N ARG A 52 8.88 4.38 -4.28
CA ARG A 52 9.34 3.68 -5.50
C ARG A 52 8.81 2.26 -5.52
N VAL A 53 8.42 1.80 -6.71
CA VAL A 53 8.10 0.39 -6.98
C VAL A 53 8.95 -0.06 -8.16
N GLY A 54 9.78 -1.07 -7.94
CA GLY A 54 10.54 -1.69 -9.01
C GLY A 54 9.70 -2.68 -9.82
N ARG A 55 10.29 -3.14 -10.92
CA ARG A 55 9.75 -4.26 -11.69
C ARG A 55 9.90 -5.57 -10.90
N PRO A 56 9.01 -6.56 -11.13
CA PRO A 56 9.17 -7.86 -10.49
C PRO A 56 10.47 -8.55 -10.90
N VAL A 57 11.16 -9.15 -9.94
CA VAL A 57 12.44 -9.87 -10.12
C VAL A 57 12.36 -11.28 -9.54
N TRP A 58 13.20 -12.17 -10.04
CA TRP A 58 13.38 -13.53 -9.52
C TRP A 58 14.67 -13.69 -8.72
N ASP A 59 15.60 -12.74 -8.86
CA ASP A 59 16.90 -12.76 -8.23
C ASP A 59 17.10 -11.53 -7.34
N LEU A 60 17.48 -11.78 -6.09
CA LEU A 60 17.78 -10.74 -5.09
C LEU A 60 18.91 -9.82 -5.53
N ALA A 61 19.89 -10.31 -6.31
CA ALA A 61 20.97 -9.48 -6.81
C ALA A 61 20.48 -8.35 -7.74
N THR A 62 19.33 -8.54 -8.38
CA THR A 62 18.75 -7.58 -9.35
C THR A 62 17.76 -6.59 -8.74
N VAL A 63 17.51 -6.68 -7.43
CA VAL A 63 16.55 -5.80 -6.73
C VAL A 63 16.92 -4.33 -6.88
N ARG A 64 18.20 -3.98 -6.71
CA ARG A 64 18.68 -2.60 -6.80
C ARG A 64 18.55 -2.03 -8.20
N ASP A 65 18.90 -2.82 -9.22
CA ASP A 65 18.75 -2.44 -10.63
C ASP A 65 17.27 -2.20 -11.00
N SER A 66 16.39 -3.06 -10.49
CA SER A 66 14.95 -2.91 -10.65
C SER A 66 14.42 -1.62 -10.04
N LEU A 67 14.95 -1.23 -8.87
CA LEU A 67 14.62 0.03 -8.22
C LEU A 67 15.21 1.23 -8.96
N ALA A 68 16.40 1.13 -9.54
CA ALA A 68 17.07 2.21 -10.27
C ALA A 68 16.24 2.76 -11.44
N ARG A 69 15.37 1.93 -12.03
CA ARG A 69 14.40 2.32 -13.07
C ARG A 69 12.98 1.96 -12.63
N PRO A 70 12.38 2.73 -11.70
CA PRO A 70 11.11 2.37 -11.10
C PRO A 70 9.97 2.43 -12.12
N VAL A 71 8.88 1.73 -11.82
CA VAL A 71 7.64 1.78 -12.61
C VAL A 71 6.94 3.12 -12.35
N GLN A 72 6.36 3.72 -13.40
CA GLN A 72 5.52 4.91 -13.26
C GLN A 72 4.28 4.59 -12.42
N LEU A 73 4.08 5.36 -11.34
CA LEU A 73 2.97 5.19 -10.39
C LEU A 73 1.89 6.26 -10.52
N ASP A 74 2.18 7.33 -11.28
CA ASP A 74 1.24 8.41 -11.52
C ASP A 74 0.78 8.38 -12.98
N HIS A 75 -0.47 7.99 -13.19
CA HIS A 75 -1.03 7.76 -14.53
C HIS A 75 -1.97 8.91 -14.94
N GLY A 76 -2.20 9.87 -14.04
CA GLY A 76 -3.11 10.99 -14.25
C GLY A 76 -4.47 10.51 -14.71
N ARG A 77 -4.90 11.00 -15.87
CA ARG A 77 -6.17 10.67 -16.50
C ARG A 77 -6.06 9.66 -17.65
N SER A 78 -4.86 9.12 -17.92
CA SER A 78 -4.65 8.19 -19.04
C SER A 78 -5.36 6.85 -18.85
N ARG A 79 -5.66 6.46 -17.60
CA ARG A 79 -6.30 5.19 -17.25
C ARG A 79 -7.15 5.35 -16.00
N ARG A 80 -8.38 4.83 -16.03
CA ARG A 80 -9.29 4.81 -14.87
C ARG A 80 -8.82 3.86 -13.76
N HIS A 81 -8.36 2.67 -14.12
CA HIS A 81 -8.09 1.62 -13.15
C HIS A 81 -6.64 1.62 -12.68
N ALA A 82 -6.44 1.44 -11.37
CA ALA A 82 -5.11 1.29 -10.79
C ALA A 82 -4.35 0.11 -11.41
N SER A 83 -3.10 0.35 -11.74
CA SER A 83 -2.19 -0.63 -12.29
C SER A 83 -1.74 -1.69 -11.27
N LYS A 84 -1.16 -2.79 -11.76
CA LYS A 84 -0.58 -3.83 -10.89
C LYS A 84 0.51 -3.26 -9.96
N ALA A 85 1.28 -2.27 -10.42
CA ALA A 85 2.31 -1.62 -9.62
C ALA A 85 1.71 -0.76 -8.50
N GLN A 86 0.69 0.04 -8.79
CA GLN A 86 -0.05 0.81 -7.78
C GLN A 86 -0.72 -0.10 -6.75
N ARG A 87 -1.33 -1.22 -7.18
CA ARG A 87 -1.89 -2.21 -6.24
C ARG A 87 -0.84 -2.84 -5.32
N ARG A 88 0.38 -3.06 -5.83
CA ARG A 88 1.51 -3.55 -5.01
C ARG A 88 2.01 -2.49 -4.03
N ALA A 89 2.05 -1.22 -4.44
CA ALA A 89 2.33 -0.13 -3.52
C ALA A 89 1.28 -0.06 -2.39
N LEU A 90 -0.02 -0.11 -2.73
CA LEU A 90 -1.09 -0.12 -1.71
C LEU A 90 -0.94 -1.32 -0.75
N ARG A 91 -0.59 -2.50 -1.24
CA ARG A 91 -0.29 -3.68 -0.39
C ARG A 91 0.93 -3.52 0.51
N ALA A 92 1.92 -2.73 0.09
CA ALA A 92 3.10 -2.48 0.90
C ALA A 92 2.82 -1.45 2.01
N MET A 93 1.86 -0.55 1.80
CA MET A 93 1.46 0.48 2.77
C MET A 93 0.36 0.00 3.74
N TYR A 94 -0.61 -0.79 3.26
CA TYR A 94 -1.81 -1.15 4.02
C TYR A 94 -1.95 -2.66 4.19
N ARG A 95 -2.31 -3.09 5.42
CA ARG A 95 -2.68 -4.49 5.70
C ARG A 95 -4.14 -4.79 5.38
N HIS A 96 -5.01 -3.82 5.62
CA HIS A 96 -6.46 -3.94 5.47
C HIS A 96 -7.03 -2.79 4.64
N CYS A 97 -8.36 -2.77 4.51
CA CYS A 97 -9.12 -1.59 4.12
C CYS A 97 -8.65 -0.34 4.90
N ALA A 98 -8.53 0.80 4.22
CA ALA A 98 -8.05 2.05 4.79
C ALA A 98 -9.02 2.69 5.80
N ILE A 99 -10.27 2.23 5.85
CA ILE A 99 -11.23 2.63 6.89
C ILE A 99 -10.80 2.02 8.24
N PRO A 100 -10.54 2.83 9.28
CA PRO A 100 -10.03 2.32 10.53
C PRO A 100 -10.99 1.34 11.21
N GLY A 101 -10.42 0.34 11.87
CA GLY A 101 -11.17 -0.76 12.46
C GLY A 101 -11.65 -1.82 11.46
N CYS A 102 -11.63 -1.55 10.15
CA CYS A 102 -11.95 -2.57 9.16
C CYS A 102 -10.79 -3.56 8.99
N ARG A 103 -11.07 -4.85 9.15
CA ARG A 103 -10.09 -5.94 9.03
C ARG A 103 -10.16 -6.71 7.71
N VAL A 104 -10.87 -6.19 6.71
CA VAL A 104 -10.86 -6.81 5.38
C VAL A 104 -9.46 -6.69 4.79
N PRO A 105 -8.78 -7.80 4.44
CA PRO A 105 -7.41 -7.75 3.92
C PRO A 105 -7.31 -6.90 2.67
N VAL A 106 -6.20 -6.18 2.50
CA VAL A 106 -5.93 -5.33 1.32
C VAL A 106 -6.11 -6.08 -0.01
N ASP A 107 -5.88 -7.40 -0.02
CA ASP A 107 -6.08 -8.26 -1.21
C ASP A 107 -7.53 -8.40 -1.65
N ARG A 108 -8.48 -8.11 -0.76
CA ARG A 108 -9.92 -8.11 -1.02
C ARG A 108 -10.47 -6.69 -1.17
N THR A 109 -9.60 -5.72 -1.45
CA THR A 109 -9.97 -4.31 -1.64
C THR A 109 -9.86 -3.87 -3.09
N GLN A 110 -10.54 -2.78 -3.39
CA GLN A 110 -10.42 -2.02 -4.63
C GLN A 110 -9.60 -0.76 -4.38
N ALA A 111 -8.84 -0.33 -5.38
CA ALA A 111 -8.15 0.96 -5.32
C ALA A 111 -9.17 2.06 -5.64
N HIS A 112 -9.57 2.80 -4.60
CA HIS A 112 -10.50 3.91 -4.67
C HIS A 112 -9.76 5.22 -4.89
N HIS A 113 -10.28 6.08 -5.76
CA HIS A 113 -9.78 7.43 -5.92
C HIS A 113 -10.35 8.32 -4.83
N VAL A 114 -9.49 8.94 -4.02
CA VAL A 114 -9.88 9.92 -3.00
C VAL A 114 -10.63 11.09 -3.64
N ASP A 115 -10.10 11.59 -4.76
CA ASP A 115 -10.86 12.44 -5.68
C ASP A 115 -11.59 11.53 -6.65
N HIS A 116 -12.93 11.47 -6.61
CA HIS A 116 -13.67 10.59 -7.49
C HIS A 116 -13.28 10.76 -8.96
N TRP A 117 -13.01 9.64 -9.65
CA TRP A 117 -12.62 9.66 -11.06
C TRP A 117 -13.67 10.36 -11.94
N GLU A 118 -14.95 10.19 -11.65
CA GLU A 118 -16.03 10.82 -12.43
C GLU A 118 -16.06 12.35 -12.28
N HIS A 119 -15.40 12.89 -11.24
CA HIS A 119 -15.26 14.33 -10.97
C HIS A 119 -13.87 14.87 -11.34
N GLY A 120 -13.12 14.16 -12.18
CA GLY A 120 -11.81 14.60 -12.66
C GLY A 120 -10.62 14.10 -11.84
N GLY A 121 -10.85 13.25 -10.85
CA GLY A 121 -9.80 12.62 -10.07
C GLY A 121 -8.78 11.84 -10.91
N ARG A 122 -7.56 11.73 -10.38
CA ARG A 122 -6.39 11.16 -11.07
C ARG A 122 -6.05 9.78 -10.52
N THR A 123 -5.66 8.86 -11.40
CA THR A 123 -5.12 7.54 -11.02
C THR A 123 -3.64 7.67 -10.66
N ASP A 124 -3.36 8.45 -9.63
CA ASP A 124 -2.03 8.67 -9.08
C ASP A 124 -1.93 8.01 -7.72
N LEU A 125 -0.79 7.38 -7.41
CA LEU A 125 -0.69 6.58 -6.18
C LEU A 125 -0.99 7.41 -4.92
N ALA A 126 -0.60 8.69 -4.94
CA ALA A 126 -0.85 9.66 -3.88
C ALA A 126 -2.35 9.94 -3.63
N ARG A 127 -3.25 9.58 -4.56
CA ARG A 127 -4.71 9.81 -4.46
C ARG A 127 -5.53 8.53 -4.53
N LEU A 128 -4.88 7.37 -4.36
CA LEU A 128 -5.55 6.07 -4.32
C LEU A 128 -5.48 5.47 -2.91
N ILE A 129 -6.57 4.88 -2.41
CA ILE A 129 -6.60 4.12 -1.15
C ILE A 129 -7.26 2.74 -1.34
N PRO A 130 -6.91 1.71 -0.56
CA PRO A 130 -7.58 0.42 -0.62
C PRO A 130 -8.89 0.44 0.20
N LEU A 131 -10.02 0.16 -0.45
CA LEU A 131 -11.32 0.01 0.22
C LEU A 131 -11.96 -1.35 -0.06
N CYS A 132 -12.51 -1.99 0.96
CA CYS A 132 -13.32 -3.19 0.73
C CYS A 132 -14.63 -2.83 0.01
N PRO A 133 -15.30 -3.79 -0.67
CA PRO A 133 -16.54 -3.51 -1.39
C PRO A 133 -17.58 -2.76 -0.56
N HIS A 134 -17.80 -3.18 0.69
CA HIS A 134 -18.73 -2.53 1.62
C HIS A 134 -18.43 -1.04 1.84
N HIS A 135 -17.18 -0.69 2.14
CA HIS A 135 -16.82 0.71 2.38
C HIS A 135 -16.69 1.52 1.08
N HIS A 136 -16.33 0.86 -0.02
CA HIS A 136 -16.32 1.49 -1.34
C HIS A 136 -17.72 1.96 -1.72
N ASP A 137 -18.73 1.09 -1.57
CA ASP A 137 -20.12 1.41 -1.91
C ASP A 137 -20.69 2.49 -0.97
N ARG A 138 -20.40 2.41 0.33
CA ARG A 138 -20.82 3.45 1.29
C ARG A 138 -20.27 4.83 0.98
N LEU A 139 -19.01 4.92 0.55
CA LEU A 139 -18.41 6.20 0.18
C LEU A 139 -19.10 6.82 -1.04
N HIS A 140 -19.52 6.02 -2.00
CA HIS A 140 -20.31 6.50 -3.14
C HIS A 140 -21.75 6.87 -2.76
N ALA A 141 -22.33 6.27 -1.73
CA ALA A 141 -23.76 6.39 -1.41
C ALA A 141 -24.10 7.38 -0.28
N GLU A 142 -23.22 7.57 0.72
CA GLU A 142 -23.59 8.20 2.00
C GLU A 142 -23.03 9.63 2.22
N GLY A 143 -22.48 10.28 1.20
CA GLY A 143 -21.94 11.65 1.31
C GLY A 143 -20.74 11.74 2.25
N TRP A 144 -19.88 10.71 2.22
CA TRP A 144 -18.63 10.69 2.96
C TRP A 144 -17.55 11.33 2.10
N ASP A 145 -16.81 12.27 2.68
CA ASP A 145 -15.68 12.91 2.02
C ASP A 145 -14.38 12.41 2.62
N LEU A 146 -13.41 12.14 1.76
CA LEU A 146 -12.07 11.71 2.16
C LEU A 146 -11.07 12.81 1.89
N GLU A 147 -10.25 13.09 2.89
CA GLU A 147 -9.06 13.90 2.73
C GLU A 147 -7.85 13.04 3.07
N LEU A 148 -6.89 12.95 2.13
CA LEU A 148 -5.67 12.20 2.30
C LEU A 148 -4.49 13.17 2.33
N GLY A 149 -3.79 13.22 3.47
CA GLY A 149 -2.59 14.01 3.66
C GLY A 149 -1.37 13.48 2.88
N PRO A 150 -0.27 14.24 2.82
CA PRO A 150 0.95 13.85 2.11
C PRO A 150 1.62 12.60 2.71
N ASP A 151 1.53 12.43 4.03
CA ASP A 151 1.95 11.24 4.78
C ASP A 151 0.92 10.10 4.71
N ARG A 152 -0.19 10.33 3.98
CA ARG A 152 -1.34 9.45 3.84
C ARG A 152 -2.15 9.22 5.12
N SER A 153 -2.06 10.15 6.07
CA SER A 153 -3.07 10.28 7.13
C SER A 153 -4.43 10.57 6.49
N LEU A 154 -5.42 9.73 6.79
CA LEU A 154 -6.76 9.79 6.20
C LEU A 154 -7.70 10.48 7.18
N THR A 155 -8.38 11.54 6.73
CA THR A 155 -9.51 12.14 7.44
C THR A 155 -10.79 11.80 6.68
N ILE A 156 -11.76 11.26 7.41
CA ILE A 156 -13.08 10.93 6.90
C ILE A 156 -14.07 11.94 7.47
N ARG A 157 -14.82 12.59 6.59
CA ARG A 157 -15.91 13.49 6.96
C ARG A 157 -17.24 12.93 6.50
N ARG A 158 -18.30 13.27 7.24
CA ARG A 158 -19.68 13.03 6.85
C ARG A 158 -20.48 14.28 7.12
N ASN A 159 -21.17 14.81 6.11
CA ASN A 159 -21.93 16.06 6.20
C ASN A 159 -21.08 17.23 6.76
N GLY A 160 -19.82 17.32 6.35
CA GLY A 160 -18.87 18.35 6.82
C GLY A 160 -18.22 18.10 8.20
N HIS A 161 -18.69 17.12 8.97
CA HIS A 161 -18.11 16.79 10.28
C HIS A 161 -17.05 15.70 10.17
N VAL A 162 -15.91 15.91 10.82
CA VAL A 162 -14.88 14.86 10.95
C VAL A 162 -15.43 13.73 11.82
N ILE A 163 -15.53 12.55 11.23
CA ILE A 163 -15.93 11.34 11.96
C ILE A 163 -14.72 10.53 12.41
N MET A 164 -13.60 10.64 11.69
CA MET A 164 -12.39 9.88 11.99
C MET A 164 -11.15 10.46 11.32
N THR A 165 -10.00 10.32 11.98
CA THR A 165 -8.68 10.58 11.40
C THR A 165 -7.74 9.43 11.74
N THR A 166 -6.85 9.08 10.81
CA THR A 166 -5.79 8.09 11.02
C THR A 166 -4.42 8.77 11.10
N GLY A 167 -3.44 8.06 11.66
CA GLY A 167 -2.03 8.34 11.37
C GLY A 167 -1.61 7.82 9.99
N PRO A 168 -0.32 7.95 9.64
CA PRO A 168 0.23 7.43 8.39
C PRO A 168 0.23 5.88 8.38
N PRO A 169 0.39 5.23 7.21
CA PRO A 169 0.32 3.78 7.10
C PRO A 169 1.27 3.02 8.03
N ALA A 170 2.49 3.51 8.28
CA ALA A 170 3.41 2.89 9.24
C ALA A 170 2.89 2.88 10.68
N GLY A 171 2.09 3.87 11.07
CA GLY A 171 1.52 4.00 12.42
C GLY A 171 0.17 3.30 12.61
N GLN A 172 -0.47 2.84 11.53
CA GLN A 172 -1.78 2.17 11.61
C GLN A 172 -1.67 0.69 12.02
N TRP A 173 -0.47 0.11 11.98
CA TRP A 173 -0.25 -1.34 12.16
C TRP A 173 0.94 -1.68 13.06
N ALA A 174 1.38 -0.70 13.86
CA ALA A 174 2.40 -0.88 14.89
C ALA A 174 1.80 -1.52 16.15
#